data_AF-X1U4J3-F1
#
_entry.id   AF-X1U4J3-F1
#
_cell.length_a   1.000
_cell.length_b   1.000
_cell.length_c   1.000
_cell.angle_alpha   90.00
_cell.angle_beta   90.00
_cell.angle_gamma   90.00
#
_symmetry.space_group_name_H-M   'P 1'
#
loop_
_entity.id
_entity.type
_entity.pdbx_description
1 polymer ?
#
loop_
_entity_poly.entity_id
_entity_poly.type
_entity_poly.pdbx_seq_one_letter_code
_entity_poly.pdbx_strand_id
1 'polypeptide(L)'
;GEEWYNVFIYNDDTVVDMLGGYVAEMGSYDASTVNVTAGHVSRLDAWEFSTANVSGGEVGALWACDSGTVKVFPNATLFRLDASGSGTAYMSGGTTEYVGAGDSGVINLYGGAITDWLCAQDSSTINIYGYGFTYDPLAGSRDGGRLSGFWLDSTAFIIDLYGTETYSHINLFAVINVEIEIRPETLNLASKGKWVNCYIWLPDEYDVADIDPNSIIFEDEIQAESFRVDEEQQVATARFNRSDVQAILEVGEVELTVTGQLLDGT
;
A
#
# COMPACT_ATOMS: atom_id res chain seq x y z
N GLY A 1 16.75 22.08 -18.96
CA GLY A 1 17.55 20.91 -18.57
C GLY A 1 17.86 20.13 -19.82
N GLU A 2 18.28 18.88 -19.70
CA GLU A 2 18.23 17.96 -20.85
C GLU A 2 16.77 17.69 -21.21
N GLU A 3 16.51 17.55 -22.51
CA GLU A 3 15.17 17.31 -23.07
C GLU A 3 15.24 16.11 -24.00
N TRP A 4 14.39 15.12 -23.75
CA TRP A 4 14.28 13.91 -24.56
C TRP A 4 12.84 13.76 -25.03
N TYR A 5 12.68 13.33 -26.29
CA TYR A 5 11.34 13.09 -26.81
C TYR A 5 10.87 11.69 -26.41
N ASN A 6 11.62 10.65 -26.79
CA ASN A 6 11.29 9.27 -26.46
C ASN A 6 12.47 8.58 -25.76
N VAL A 7 12.21 7.92 -24.64
CA VAL A 7 13.17 7.08 -23.93
C VAL A 7 12.52 5.72 -23.68
N PHE A 8 13.06 4.67 -24.31
CA PHE A 8 12.56 3.31 -24.14
C PHE A 8 13.65 2.42 -23.53
N ILE A 9 13.29 1.74 -22.44
CA ILE A 9 14.17 0.90 -21.65
C ILE A 9 13.75 -0.55 -21.87
N TYR A 10 14.73 -1.38 -22.25
CA TYR A 10 14.54 -2.79 -22.58
C TYR A 10 15.57 -3.65 -21.85
N ASN A 11 15.35 -4.97 -21.89
CA ASN A 11 16.12 -6.04 -21.26
C ASN A 11 15.91 -6.15 -19.76
N ASP A 12 15.86 -7.41 -19.34
CA ASP A 12 15.88 -7.81 -17.94
C ASP A 12 17.06 -7.16 -17.21
N ASP A 13 16.81 -6.70 -15.99
CA ASP A 13 17.79 -6.09 -15.08
C ASP A 13 18.33 -4.70 -15.48
N THR A 14 17.81 -4.06 -16.54
CA THR A 14 18.19 -2.69 -16.86
C THR A 14 17.53 -1.69 -15.91
N VAL A 15 18.32 -0.82 -15.29
CA VAL A 15 17.84 0.24 -14.39
C VAL A 15 18.21 1.61 -14.95
N VAL A 16 17.22 2.52 -15.02
CA VAL A 16 17.42 3.92 -15.43
C VAL A 16 16.89 4.87 -14.36
N ASP A 17 17.75 5.79 -13.92
CA ASP A 17 17.40 6.81 -12.94
C ASP A 17 17.25 8.19 -13.62
N MET A 18 16.06 8.79 -13.48
CA MET A 18 15.79 10.15 -13.90
C MET A 18 16.08 11.15 -12.76
N LEU A 19 17.24 11.79 -12.92
CA LEU A 19 17.85 12.86 -12.11
C LEU A 19 17.10 14.21 -12.09
N GLY A 20 16.29 14.44 -13.11
CA GLY A 20 15.81 15.76 -13.53
C GLY A 20 15.65 15.85 -15.05
N GLY A 21 15.42 17.06 -15.57
CA GLY A 21 15.20 17.29 -17.00
C GLY A 21 13.74 17.10 -17.41
N TYR A 22 13.52 16.95 -18.71
CA TYR A 22 12.20 16.75 -19.30
C TYR A 22 12.23 15.56 -20.27
N VAL A 23 11.24 14.67 -20.15
CA VAL A 23 10.99 13.59 -21.11
C VAL A 23 9.54 13.66 -21.56
N ALA A 24 9.29 13.65 -22.87
CA ALA A 24 7.91 13.63 -23.35
C ALA A 24 7.27 12.25 -23.12
N GLU A 25 7.91 11.19 -23.61
CA GLU A 25 7.45 9.82 -23.49
C GLU A 25 8.57 8.90 -22.98
N MET A 26 8.29 8.18 -21.91
CA MET A 26 9.18 7.19 -21.33
C MET A 26 8.46 5.86 -21.18
N GLY A 27 9.11 4.77 -21.55
CA GLY A 27 8.53 3.43 -21.44
C GLY A 27 9.55 2.40 -20.98
N SER A 28 9.15 1.53 -20.05
CA SER A 28 9.91 0.36 -19.63
C SER A 28 9.24 -0.92 -20.13
N TYR A 29 10.05 -1.89 -20.56
CA TYR A 29 9.65 -3.19 -21.10
C TYR A 29 10.45 -4.34 -20.46
N ASP A 30 10.10 -5.60 -20.74
CA ASP A 30 10.73 -6.79 -20.17
C ASP A 30 10.74 -6.73 -18.62
N ALA A 31 11.80 -7.14 -17.94
CA ALA A 31 11.98 -6.93 -16.49
C ALA A 31 12.85 -5.69 -16.15
N SER A 32 12.75 -4.60 -16.93
CA SER A 32 13.49 -3.36 -16.65
C SER A 32 12.86 -2.48 -15.56
N THR A 33 13.63 -1.54 -15.02
CA THR A 33 13.20 -0.60 -13.98
C THR A 33 13.53 0.85 -14.33
N VAL A 34 12.56 1.75 -14.14
CA VAL A 34 12.74 3.20 -14.22
C VAL A 34 12.47 3.82 -12.86
N ASN A 35 13.36 4.69 -12.39
CA ASN A 35 13.19 5.46 -11.16
C ASN A 35 13.15 6.95 -11.48
N VAL A 36 12.04 7.62 -11.17
CA VAL A 36 11.89 9.08 -11.31
C VAL A 36 11.94 9.71 -9.93
N THR A 37 13.00 10.49 -9.67
CA THR A 37 13.20 11.19 -8.39
C THR A 37 13.07 12.70 -8.53
N ALA A 38 13.21 13.23 -9.75
CA ALA A 38 13.01 14.64 -10.08
C ALA A 38 12.78 14.83 -11.59
N GLY A 39 12.41 16.05 -11.99
CA GLY A 39 12.16 16.42 -13.38
C GLY A 39 10.69 16.29 -13.77
N HIS A 40 10.44 16.27 -15.08
CA HIS A 40 9.10 16.18 -15.64
C HIS A 40 9.02 15.08 -16.72
N VAL A 41 8.08 14.16 -16.58
CA VAL A 41 7.76 13.15 -17.61
C VAL A 41 6.31 13.32 -18.05
N SER A 42 6.05 13.58 -19.34
CA SER A 42 4.65 13.79 -19.76
C SER A 42 3.85 12.48 -19.72
N ARG A 43 4.49 11.37 -20.13
CA ARG A 43 3.91 10.02 -20.06
C ARG A 43 4.99 9.00 -19.72
N LEU A 44 4.71 8.16 -18.72
CA LEU A 44 5.54 7.06 -18.26
C LEU A 44 4.72 5.78 -18.23
N ASP A 45 5.07 4.81 -19.07
CA ASP A 45 4.40 3.52 -19.11
C ASP A 45 5.35 2.40 -18.64
N ALA A 46 4.86 1.51 -17.79
CA ALA A 46 5.50 0.24 -17.46
C ALA A 46 4.73 -0.90 -18.12
N TRP A 47 5.37 -1.58 -19.08
CA TRP A 47 4.81 -2.71 -19.81
C TRP A 47 5.41 -4.04 -19.33
N GLU A 48 4.73 -5.16 -19.62
CA GLU A 48 5.23 -6.51 -19.37
C GLU A 48 5.68 -6.71 -17.91
N PHE A 49 6.89 -7.16 -17.58
CA PHE A 49 7.30 -7.37 -16.18
C PHE A 49 8.07 -6.17 -15.60
N SER A 50 7.98 -5.01 -16.26
CA SER A 50 8.79 -3.86 -15.91
C SER A 50 8.21 -3.06 -14.76
N THR A 51 9.05 -2.24 -14.13
CA THR A 51 8.66 -1.42 -12.98
C THR A 51 8.98 0.06 -13.21
N ALA A 52 8.03 0.94 -12.92
CA ALA A 52 8.28 2.38 -12.81
C ALA A 52 8.04 2.87 -11.37
N ASN A 53 9.06 3.45 -10.75
CA ASN A 53 9.00 4.02 -9.42
C ASN A 53 9.05 5.55 -9.51
N VAL A 54 8.10 6.25 -8.89
CA VAL A 54 8.05 7.71 -8.86
C VAL A 54 8.04 8.20 -7.42
N SER A 55 9.14 8.82 -6.98
CA SER A 55 9.33 9.35 -5.62
C SER A 55 9.60 10.86 -5.58
N GLY A 56 9.49 11.52 -6.72
CA GLY A 56 9.57 12.97 -6.85
C GLY A 56 9.37 13.40 -8.30
N GLY A 57 9.39 14.71 -8.53
CA GLY A 57 9.11 15.28 -9.85
C GLY A 57 7.62 15.27 -10.21
N GLU A 58 7.37 15.56 -11.48
CA GLU A 58 6.03 15.65 -12.07
C GLU A 58 5.87 14.62 -13.19
N VAL A 59 4.82 13.80 -13.12
CA VAL A 59 4.48 12.83 -14.16
C VAL A 59 3.06 13.07 -14.66
N GLY A 60 2.89 13.41 -15.93
CA GLY A 60 1.57 13.65 -16.51
C GLY A 60 0.67 12.41 -16.44
N ALA A 61 1.08 11.32 -17.09
CA ALA A 61 0.39 10.04 -17.03
C ALA A 61 1.36 8.93 -16.63
N LEU A 62 1.01 8.16 -15.59
CA LEU A 62 1.76 6.99 -15.15
C LEU A 62 0.91 5.73 -15.30
N TRP A 63 1.29 4.83 -16.21
CA TRP A 63 0.48 3.67 -16.57
C TRP A 63 1.19 2.36 -16.25
N ALA A 64 0.51 1.47 -15.53
CA ALA A 64 0.84 0.05 -15.50
C ALA A 64 0.04 -0.66 -16.60
N CYS A 65 0.73 -1.20 -17.59
CA CYS A 65 0.13 -1.91 -18.73
C CYS A 65 0.55 -3.38 -18.76
N ASP A 66 -0.32 -4.25 -19.26
CA ASP A 66 -0.11 -5.70 -19.32
C ASP A 66 0.23 -6.30 -17.96
N SER A 67 1.45 -6.75 -17.66
CA SER A 67 1.80 -7.22 -16.31
C SER A 67 2.66 -6.22 -15.52
N GLY A 68 2.74 -4.97 -16.03
CA GLY A 68 3.67 -3.97 -15.56
C GLY A 68 3.31 -3.45 -14.19
N THR A 69 4.29 -2.90 -13.48
CA THR A 69 4.10 -2.35 -12.14
C THR A 69 4.49 -0.89 -12.08
N VAL A 70 3.63 -0.06 -11.49
CA VAL A 70 3.98 1.33 -11.16
C VAL A 70 3.82 1.60 -9.67
N LYS A 71 4.72 2.39 -9.10
CA LYS A 71 4.74 2.71 -7.66
C LYS A 71 4.89 4.21 -7.46
N VAL A 72 3.96 4.81 -6.71
CA VAL A 72 3.94 6.23 -6.36
C VAL A 72 4.25 6.38 -4.88
N PHE A 73 5.33 7.09 -4.59
CA PHE A 73 5.84 7.35 -3.24
C PHE A 73 5.58 8.80 -2.83
N PRO A 74 5.80 9.16 -1.54
CA PRO A 74 5.72 10.55 -1.11
C PRO A 74 6.56 11.50 -1.97
N ASN A 75 6.09 12.75 -2.11
CA ASN A 75 6.66 13.84 -2.93
C ASN A 75 6.48 13.73 -4.45
N ALA A 76 5.96 12.62 -4.98
CA ALA A 76 5.56 12.54 -6.38
C ALA A 76 4.31 13.38 -6.66
N THR A 77 4.30 14.10 -7.79
CA THR A 77 3.11 14.78 -8.32
C THR A 77 2.72 14.17 -9.65
N LEU A 78 1.49 13.68 -9.74
CA LEU A 78 0.95 13.09 -10.94
C LEU A 78 -0.27 13.88 -11.40
N PHE A 79 -0.52 13.89 -12.70
CA PHE A 79 -1.85 14.24 -13.20
C PHE A 79 -2.74 12.99 -13.22
N ARG A 80 -2.23 11.84 -13.67
CA ARG A 80 -3.00 10.60 -13.80
C ARG A 80 -2.20 9.35 -13.46
N LEU A 81 -2.82 8.43 -12.72
CA LEU A 81 -2.34 7.08 -12.42
C LEU A 81 -3.33 6.06 -13.00
N ASP A 82 -2.87 5.14 -13.85
CA ASP A 82 -3.72 4.07 -14.37
C ASP A 82 -3.11 2.68 -14.24
N ALA A 83 -3.98 1.68 -14.16
CA ALA A 83 -3.66 0.28 -14.35
C ALA A 83 -4.62 -0.35 -15.37
N SER A 84 -4.09 -1.00 -16.41
CA SER A 84 -4.85 -1.68 -17.45
C SER A 84 -4.20 -3.01 -17.83
N GLY A 85 -4.89 -3.83 -18.64
CA GLY A 85 -4.49 -5.23 -18.83
C GLY A 85 -4.54 -5.98 -17.50
N SER A 86 -3.42 -6.59 -17.08
CA SER A 86 -3.20 -7.16 -15.73
C SER A 86 -2.24 -6.31 -14.88
N GLY A 87 -2.09 -5.03 -15.23
CA GLY A 87 -1.08 -4.14 -14.65
C GLY A 87 -1.43 -3.82 -13.20
N THR A 88 -0.40 -3.54 -12.40
CA THR A 88 -0.59 -3.21 -10.98
C THR A 88 0.00 -1.85 -10.64
N ALA A 89 -0.82 -0.99 -10.04
CA ALA A 89 -0.38 0.29 -9.50
C ALA A 89 -0.42 0.28 -7.97
N TYR A 90 0.58 0.92 -7.36
CA TYR A 90 0.66 1.15 -5.92
C TYR A 90 0.80 2.64 -5.65
N MET A 91 0.02 3.17 -4.70
CA MET A 91 0.17 4.54 -4.22
C MET A 91 0.23 4.54 -2.69
N SER A 92 1.38 4.89 -2.14
CA SER A 92 1.61 5.02 -0.70
C SER A 92 1.77 6.47 -0.25
N GLY A 93 1.69 7.43 -1.18
CA GLY A 93 1.87 8.84 -0.94
C GLY A 93 1.78 9.66 -2.23
N GLY A 94 2.20 10.93 -2.16
CA GLY A 94 2.19 11.83 -3.31
C GLY A 94 0.81 12.45 -3.58
N THR A 95 0.65 13.08 -4.74
CA THR A 95 -0.60 13.69 -5.19
C THR A 95 -0.89 13.27 -6.62
N THR A 96 -2.15 12.93 -6.91
CA THR A 96 -2.64 12.67 -8.27
C THR A 96 -4.03 13.28 -8.44
N GLU A 97 -4.38 13.73 -9.65
CA GLU A 97 -5.75 14.19 -9.93
C GLU A 97 -6.68 13.01 -10.20
N TYR A 98 -6.21 12.08 -11.04
CA TYR A 98 -7.00 10.96 -11.54
C TYR A 98 -6.38 9.61 -11.18
N VAL A 99 -7.23 8.65 -10.83
CA VAL A 99 -6.84 7.24 -10.69
C VAL A 99 -7.84 6.37 -11.44
N GLY A 100 -7.36 5.55 -12.37
CA GLY A 100 -8.20 4.75 -13.26
C GLY A 100 -7.76 3.28 -13.34
N ALA A 101 -8.67 2.36 -13.05
CA ALA A 101 -8.46 0.94 -13.28
C ALA A 101 -9.35 0.45 -14.44
N GLY A 102 -8.79 -0.31 -15.38
CA GLY A 102 -9.52 -0.88 -16.53
C GLY A 102 -9.10 -2.31 -16.81
N ASP A 103 -9.83 -3.00 -17.69
CA ASP A 103 -9.62 -4.42 -18.01
C ASP A 103 -9.59 -5.32 -16.75
N SER A 104 -8.43 -5.86 -16.38
CA SER A 104 -8.18 -6.61 -15.14
C SER A 104 -7.10 -5.94 -14.27
N GLY A 105 -6.86 -4.64 -14.47
CA GLY A 105 -5.87 -3.87 -13.74
C GLY A 105 -6.21 -3.76 -12.26
N VAL A 106 -5.16 -3.69 -11.43
CA VAL A 106 -5.29 -3.61 -9.98
C VAL A 106 -4.60 -2.35 -9.47
N ILE A 107 -5.31 -1.56 -8.66
CA ILE A 107 -4.73 -0.38 -7.99
C ILE A 107 -4.83 -0.57 -6.48
N ASN A 108 -3.71 -0.44 -5.78
CA ASN A 108 -3.62 -0.53 -4.32
C ASN A 108 -3.27 0.83 -3.73
N LEU A 109 -4.19 1.38 -2.92
CA LEU A 109 -4.08 2.71 -2.32
C LEU A 109 -3.87 2.60 -0.81
N TYR A 110 -2.71 3.05 -0.33
CA TYR A 110 -2.32 3.06 1.08
C TYR A 110 -2.21 4.48 1.66
N GLY A 111 -2.19 5.50 0.80
CA GLY A 111 -2.07 6.89 1.20
C GLY A 111 -1.98 7.86 0.02
N GLY A 112 -1.70 9.13 0.33
CA GLY A 112 -1.57 10.22 -0.63
C GLY A 112 -2.87 11.01 -0.85
N ALA A 113 -2.84 11.93 -1.81
CA ALA A 113 -3.95 12.82 -2.13
C ALA A 113 -4.47 12.57 -3.55
N ILE A 114 -5.75 12.23 -3.65
CA ILE A 114 -6.47 12.10 -4.93
C ILE A 114 -7.44 13.27 -5.00
N THR A 115 -7.20 14.20 -5.92
CA THR A 115 -7.85 15.52 -5.88
C THR A 115 -9.07 15.68 -6.77
N ASP A 116 -9.31 14.76 -7.71
CA ASP A 116 -10.53 14.73 -8.54
C ASP A 116 -11.30 13.41 -8.30
N TRP A 117 -11.05 12.35 -9.09
CA TRP A 117 -11.87 11.14 -9.01
C TRP A 117 -11.14 9.81 -9.20
N LEU A 118 -11.79 8.74 -8.70
CA LEU A 118 -11.51 7.34 -9.04
C LEU A 118 -12.45 6.85 -10.15
N CYS A 119 -11.95 6.02 -11.05
CA CYS A 119 -12.77 5.25 -11.97
C CYS A 119 -12.27 3.81 -12.01
N ALA A 120 -13.20 2.86 -12.06
CA ALA A 120 -12.90 1.47 -12.30
C ALA A 120 -13.97 0.86 -13.21
N GLN A 121 -13.54 0.08 -14.19
CA GLN A 121 -14.41 -0.55 -15.19
C GLN A 121 -14.02 -2.02 -15.42
N ASP A 122 -14.83 -2.72 -16.21
CA ASP A 122 -14.60 -4.10 -16.67
C ASP A 122 -14.48 -5.12 -15.53
N SER A 123 -13.30 -5.74 -15.36
CA SER A 123 -12.97 -6.68 -14.27
C SER A 123 -11.88 -6.14 -13.34
N SER A 124 -11.59 -4.84 -13.44
CA SER A 124 -10.54 -4.19 -12.66
C SER A 124 -10.93 -4.08 -11.19
N THR A 125 -9.94 -3.79 -10.34
CA THR A 125 -10.13 -3.68 -8.90
C THR A 125 -9.33 -2.52 -8.33
N ILE A 126 -9.96 -1.74 -7.45
CA ILE A 126 -9.28 -0.75 -6.62
C ILE A 126 -9.36 -1.20 -5.16
N ASN A 127 -8.22 -1.45 -4.56
CA ASN A 127 -8.08 -1.81 -3.15
C ASN A 127 -7.69 -0.56 -2.36
N ILE A 128 -8.48 -0.22 -1.34
CA ILE A 128 -8.24 0.94 -0.48
C ILE A 128 -7.99 0.46 0.93
N TYR A 129 -6.80 0.76 1.47
CA TYR A 129 -6.38 0.38 2.81
C TYR A 129 -6.48 1.59 3.74
N GLY A 130 -7.28 1.47 4.79
CA GLY A 130 -7.61 2.59 5.67
C GLY A 130 -8.71 2.24 6.66
N TYR A 131 -9.36 3.25 7.25
CA TYR A 131 -10.46 3.03 8.19
C TYR A 131 -11.49 4.16 8.16
N GLY A 132 -12.60 3.97 8.88
CA GLY A 132 -13.67 4.97 8.98
C GLY A 132 -14.39 5.24 7.66
N PHE A 133 -14.45 4.25 6.77
CA PHE A 133 -15.01 4.43 5.42
C PHE A 133 -16.48 4.82 5.45
N THR A 134 -16.84 5.83 4.66
CA THR A 134 -18.22 6.25 4.43
C THR A 134 -18.44 6.48 2.95
N TYR A 135 -19.46 5.83 2.38
CA TYR A 135 -19.90 6.00 1.00
C TYR A 135 -21.26 6.68 0.94
N ASP A 136 -21.34 7.79 0.20
CA ASP A 136 -22.58 8.48 -0.13
C ASP A 136 -22.84 8.39 -1.64
N PRO A 137 -23.82 7.57 -2.09
CA PRO A 137 -24.13 7.41 -3.52
C PRO A 137 -24.80 8.65 -4.15
N LEU A 138 -25.24 9.62 -3.35
CA LEU A 138 -25.92 10.84 -3.82
C LEU A 138 -24.99 12.06 -3.83
N ALA A 139 -23.81 11.95 -3.24
CA ALA A 139 -22.78 12.98 -3.25
C ALA A 139 -21.85 12.84 -4.47
N GLY A 140 -20.90 13.78 -4.59
CA GLY A 140 -19.93 13.80 -5.68
C GLY A 140 -20.44 14.46 -6.96
N SER A 141 -19.53 14.65 -7.91
CA SER A 141 -19.77 15.40 -9.15
C SER A 141 -19.77 14.56 -10.43
N ARG A 142 -19.55 13.24 -10.31
CA ARG A 142 -19.27 12.33 -11.42
C ARG A 142 -20.20 11.11 -11.51
N ASP A 143 -21.39 11.20 -10.92
CA ASP A 143 -22.46 10.18 -10.94
C ASP A 143 -22.11 8.81 -10.31
N GLY A 144 -20.94 8.65 -9.67
CA GLY A 144 -20.55 7.42 -8.97
C GLY A 144 -20.63 7.49 -7.44
N GLY A 145 -21.04 8.63 -6.88
CA GLY A 145 -21.04 8.87 -5.44
C GLY A 145 -19.73 9.48 -4.91
N ARG A 146 -19.58 9.50 -3.59
CA ARG A 146 -18.39 9.98 -2.88
C ARG A 146 -17.98 9.02 -1.78
N LEU A 147 -16.70 8.65 -1.76
CA LEU A 147 -16.09 7.86 -0.71
C LEU A 147 -15.22 8.76 0.17
N SER A 148 -15.28 8.53 1.48
CA SER A 148 -14.43 9.21 2.45
C SER A 148 -13.96 8.23 3.52
N GLY A 149 -12.88 8.58 4.22
CA GLY A 149 -12.30 7.77 5.26
C GLY A 149 -10.97 8.35 5.73
N PHE A 150 -10.15 7.52 6.35
CA PHE A 150 -8.81 7.86 6.81
C PHE A 150 -7.81 6.84 6.28
N TRP A 151 -6.64 7.31 5.87
CA TRP A 151 -5.47 6.47 5.63
C TRP A 151 -4.89 6.00 6.97
N LEU A 152 -3.94 5.06 6.92
CA LEU A 152 -3.31 4.47 8.13
C LEU A 152 -2.57 5.52 9.01
N ASP A 153 -2.10 6.60 8.39
CA ASP A 153 -1.44 7.73 9.06
C ASP A 153 -2.43 8.75 9.66
N SER A 154 -3.72 8.40 9.71
CA SER A 154 -4.83 9.25 10.16
C SER A 154 -5.13 10.45 9.27
N THR A 155 -4.51 10.56 8.09
CA THR A 155 -4.86 11.58 7.12
C THR A 155 -6.24 11.27 6.52
N ALA A 156 -7.17 12.21 6.63
CA ALA A 156 -8.50 12.07 6.04
C ALA A 156 -8.46 12.18 4.52
N PHE A 157 -9.32 11.42 3.83
CA PHE A 157 -9.53 11.55 2.39
C PHE A 157 -11.02 11.68 2.06
N ILE A 158 -11.28 12.36 0.94
CA ILE A 158 -12.59 12.48 0.31
C ILE A 158 -12.35 12.38 -1.19
N ILE A 159 -12.98 11.42 -1.85
CA ILE A 159 -12.75 11.14 -3.27
C ILE A 159 -14.09 10.94 -3.97
N ASP A 160 -14.30 11.66 -5.08
CA ASP A 160 -15.46 11.46 -5.95
C ASP A 160 -15.24 10.21 -6.81
N LEU A 161 -16.31 9.44 -7.06
CA LEU A 161 -16.26 8.25 -7.92
C LEU A 161 -16.91 8.57 -9.26
N TYR A 162 -16.25 8.18 -10.35
CA TYR A 162 -16.74 8.38 -11.71
C TYR A 162 -17.59 7.20 -12.18
N GLY A 163 -18.86 7.45 -12.51
CA GLY A 163 -19.78 6.43 -12.99
C GLY A 163 -20.29 5.49 -11.90
N THR A 164 -21.52 5.01 -12.08
CA THR A 164 -22.25 4.21 -11.08
C THR A 164 -21.65 2.83 -10.81
N GLU A 165 -20.76 2.35 -11.68
CA GLU A 165 -20.13 1.03 -11.55
C GLU A 165 -18.88 1.04 -10.68
N THR A 166 -18.16 2.18 -10.60
CA THR A 166 -16.86 2.27 -9.92
C THR A 166 -16.88 1.74 -8.49
N TYR A 167 -17.92 2.06 -7.71
CA TYR A 167 -18.00 1.57 -6.32
C TYR A 167 -18.02 0.04 -6.21
N SER A 168 -18.59 -0.66 -7.20
CA SER A 168 -18.64 -2.13 -7.20
C SER A 168 -17.29 -2.80 -7.50
N HIS A 169 -16.30 -2.03 -7.95
CA HIS A 169 -14.91 -2.46 -8.16
C HIS A 169 -13.98 -2.09 -7.00
N ILE A 170 -14.51 -1.42 -5.96
CA ILE A 170 -13.72 -1.00 -4.81
C ILE A 170 -13.81 -2.05 -3.71
N ASN A 171 -12.66 -2.55 -3.29
CA ASN A 171 -12.50 -3.31 -2.06
C ASN A 171 -11.97 -2.37 -0.97
N LEU A 172 -12.70 -2.29 0.14
CA LEU A 172 -12.30 -1.54 1.31
C LEU A 172 -11.66 -2.51 2.30
N PHE A 173 -10.37 -2.37 2.52
CA PHE A 173 -9.63 -3.09 3.55
C PHE A 173 -9.57 -2.21 4.77
N ALA A 174 -10.47 -2.47 5.71
CA ALA A 174 -10.44 -1.85 7.02
C ALA A 174 -9.17 -2.31 7.73
N VAL A 175 -8.36 -1.37 8.19
CA VAL A 175 -7.14 -1.64 8.96
C VAL A 175 -7.21 -0.80 10.22
N ILE A 176 -7.01 -1.45 11.36
CA ILE A 176 -7.03 -0.78 12.66
C ILE A 176 -5.61 -0.66 13.21
N ASN A 177 -5.27 0.53 13.70
CA ASN A 177 -4.04 0.72 14.45
C ASN A 177 -4.26 0.22 15.87
N VAL A 178 -3.41 -0.72 16.30
CA VAL A 178 -3.49 -1.37 17.61
C VAL A 178 -2.29 -0.97 18.45
N GLU A 179 -2.50 -0.82 19.75
CA GLU A 179 -1.38 -0.65 20.68
C GLU A 179 -0.80 -2.03 20.98
N ILE A 180 0.52 -2.18 20.82
CA ILE A 180 1.23 -3.41 21.16
C ILE A 180 2.43 -3.16 22.06
N GLU A 181 2.75 -4.14 22.89
CA GLU A 181 3.93 -4.13 23.74
C GLU A 181 4.69 -5.45 23.61
N ILE A 182 5.96 -5.38 23.16
CA ILE A 182 6.81 -6.56 22.99
C ILE A 182 7.73 -6.72 24.20
N ARG A 183 7.72 -7.90 24.83
CA ARG A 183 8.55 -8.25 25.99
C ARG A 183 9.38 -9.50 25.74
N PRO A 184 10.70 -9.47 26.05
CA PRO A 184 11.44 -8.35 26.60
C PRO A 184 11.73 -7.26 25.55
N GLU A 185 11.80 -5.99 25.98
CA GLU A 185 12.14 -4.84 25.12
C GLU A 185 13.57 -4.96 24.55
N THR A 186 14.52 -5.49 25.34
CA THR A 186 15.88 -5.77 24.87
C THR A 186 16.08 -7.27 24.69
N LEU A 187 16.31 -7.68 23.43
CA LEU A 187 16.59 -9.05 23.09
C LEU A 187 18.09 -9.36 23.19
N ASN A 188 18.56 -9.77 24.37
CA ASN A 188 19.92 -10.31 24.46
C ASN A 188 20.02 -11.63 23.66
N LEU A 189 20.84 -11.65 22.61
CA LEU A 189 21.05 -12.80 21.73
C LEU A 189 21.64 -14.02 22.45
N ALA A 190 22.39 -13.82 23.55
CA ALA A 190 22.94 -14.89 24.38
C ALA A 190 21.94 -15.42 25.45
N SER A 191 20.78 -14.79 25.60
CA SER A 191 19.78 -15.21 26.58
C SER A 191 19.12 -16.53 26.18
N LYS A 192 18.88 -17.39 27.17
CA LYS A 192 18.17 -18.67 27.02
C LYS A 192 16.66 -18.57 27.29
N GLY A 193 16.09 -17.36 27.19
CA GLY A 193 14.65 -17.18 27.28
C GLY A 193 13.93 -18.02 26.22
N LYS A 194 12.72 -18.49 26.52
CA LYS A 194 11.95 -19.30 25.56
C LYS A 194 11.08 -18.45 24.64
N TRP A 195 10.54 -17.37 25.16
CA TRP A 195 9.47 -16.61 24.50
C TRP A 195 9.83 -15.14 24.32
N VAL A 196 9.31 -14.58 23.25
CA VAL A 196 9.00 -13.16 23.12
C VAL A 196 7.48 -13.04 23.21
N ASN A 197 6.97 -12.30 24.19
CA ASN A 197 5.54 -12.05 24.32
C ASN A 197 5.20 -10.74 23.61
N CYS A 198 4.08 -10.70 22.90
CA CYS A 198 3.46 -9.48 22.40
C CYS A 198 2.10 -9.34 23.09
N TYR A 199 1.92 -8.24 23.81
CA TYR A 199 0.64 -7.84 24.37
C TYR A 199 -0.06 -6.93 23.38
N ILE A 200 -1.34 -7.15 23.12
CA ILE A 200 -2.11 -6.49 22.07
C ILE A 200 -3.37 -5.91 22.71
N TRP A 201 -3.58 -4.61 22.52
CA TRP A 201 -4.78 -3.89 22.90
C TRP A 201 -5.45 -3.34 21.65
N LEU A 202 -6.73 -3.63 21.51
CA LEU A 202 -7.55 -3.06 20.43
C LEU A 202 -8.22 -1.76 20.91
N PRO A 203 -8.63 -0.87 19.98
CA PRO A 203 -9.49 0.26 20.31
C PRO A 203 -10.80 -0.17 20.99
N ASP A 204 -11.39 0.71 21.80
CA ASP A 204 -12.57 0.44 22.65
C ASP A 204 -13.78 -0.14 21.89
N GLU A 205 -13.88 0.12 20.59
CA GLU A 205 -14.94 -0.38 19.71
C GLU A 205 -14.75 -1.83 19.23
N TYR A 206 -13.61 -2.47 19.52
CA TYR A 206 -13.29 -3.86 19.16
C TYR A 206 -13.07 -4.74 20.40
N ASP A 207 -13.40 -6.02 20.28
CA ASP A 207 -13.15 -7.02 21.33
C ASP A 207 -11.87 -7.80 21.00
N VAL A 208 -10.94 -7.89 21.95
CA VAL A 208 -9.71 -8.72 21.80
C VAL A 208 -10.03 -10.21 21.57
N ALA A 209 -11.23 -10.66 21.92
CA ALA A 209 -11.70 -12.01 21.64
C ALA A 209 -11.96 -12.28 20.14
N ASP A 210 -12.12 -11.21 19.33
CA ASP A 210 -12.37 -11.30 17.89
C ASP A 210 -11.08 -11.41 17.08
N ILE A 211 -9.89 -11.39 17.69
CA ILE A 211 -8.63 -11.62 16.97
C ILE A 211 -8.54 -13.08 16.52
N ASP A 212 -8.25 -13.33 15.23
CA ASP A 212 -7.91 -14.67 14.75
C ASP A 212 -6.50 -15.05 15.24
N PRO A 213 -6.35 -15.99 16.18
CA PRO A 213 -5.06 -16.38 16.72
C PRO A 213 -4.07 -16.91 15.67
N ASN A 214 -4.57 -17.44 14.55
CA ASN A 214 -3.71 -18.02 13.51
C ASN A 214 -3.18 -16.99 12.53
N SER A 215 -3.76 -15.79 12.51
CA SER A 215 -3.38 -14.68 11.64
C SER A 215 -2.21 -13.85 12.18
N ILE A 216 -1.82 -14.07 13.44
CA ILE A 216 -0.82 -13.23 14.11
C ILE A 216 0.59 -13.61 13.64
N ILE A 217 1.25 -12.67 12.98
CA ILE A 217 2.57 -12.85 12.36
C ILE A 217 3.50 -11.72 12.83
N PHE A 218 4.73 -12.08 13.19
CA PHE A 218 5.80 -11.17 13.58
C PHE A 218 6.77 -11.01 12.40
N GLU A 219 7.07 -9.76 12.02
CA GLU A 219 7.91 -9.40 10.86
C GLU A 219 7.51 -10.13 9.56
N ASP A 220 6.22 -10.37 9.35
CA ASP A 220 5.68 -11.13 8.20
C ASP A 220 6.26 -12.56 8.00
N GLU A 221 7.02 -13.07 8.98
CA GLU A 221 7.77 -14.33 8.87
C GLU A 221 7.39 -15.34 9.95
N ILE A 222 7.16 -14.90 11.19
CA ILE A 222 7.06 -15.80 12.36
C ILE A 222 5.63 -15.82 12.88
N GLN A 223 4.94 -16.94 12.67
CA GLN A 223 3.62 -17.17 13.25
C GLN A 223 3.70 -17.33 14.78
N ALA A 224 2.71 -16.79 15.50
CA ALA A 224 2.60 -16.98 16.95
C ALA A 224 2.47 -18.49 17.32
N GLU A 225 3.29 -18.95 18.28
CA GLU A 225 3.25 -20.35 18.77
C GLU A 225 2.11 -20.55 19.78
N SER A 226 1.68 -19.48 20.45
CA SER A 226 0.49 -19.53 21.32
C SER A 226 -0.19 -18.18 21.43
N PHE A 227 -1.51 -18.20 21.64
CA PHE A 227 -2.34 -17.03 21.83
C PHE A 227 -3.24 -17.20 23.07
N ARG A 228 -3.44 -16.13 23.82
CA ARG A 228 -4.35 -16.09 24.97
C ARG A 228 -5.05 -14.74 25.04
N VAL A 229 -6.34 -14.76 25.33
CA VAL A 229 -7.14 -13.56 25.61
C VAL A 229 -7.40 -13.43 27.11
N ASP A 230 -7.30 -12.22 27.64
CA ASP A 230 -7.81 -11.82 28.95
C ASP A 230 -8.95 -10.81 28.73
N GLU A 231 -10.18 -11.34 28.66
CA GLU A 231 -11.39 -10.54 28.35
C GLU A 231 -11.69 -9.49 29.43
N GLU A 232 -11.31 -9.73 30.70
CA GLU A 232 -11.53 -8.78 31.78
C GLU A 232 -10.65 -7.54 31.65
N GLN A 233 -9.43 -7.71 31.12
CA GLN A 233 -8.46 -6.64 30.91
C GLN A 233 -8.45 -6.09 29.47
N GLN A 234 -9.25 -6.67 28.57
CA GLN A 234 -9.25 -6.37 27.13
C GLN A 234 -7.82 -6.38 26.56
N VAL A 235 -7.07 -7.45 26.84
CA VAL A 235 -5.71 -7.65 26.32
C VAL A 235 -5.54 -9.06 25.78
N ALA A 236 -4.92 -9.16 24.60
CA ALA A 236 -4.47 -10.42 24.05
C ALA A 236 -2.95 -10.57 24.22
N THR A 237 -2.48 -11.81 24.38
CA THR A 237 -1.06 -12.14 24.47
C THR A 237 -0.71 -13.19 23.42
N ALA A 238 0.07 -12.78 22.41
CA ALA A 238 0.72 -13.68 21.47
C ALA A 238 2.13 -14.03 21.97
N ARG A 239 2.57 -15.27 21.74
CA ARG A 239 3.94 -15.70 22.07
C ARG A 239 4.65 -16.20 20.83
N PHE A 240 5.84 -15.67 20.60
CA PHE A 240 6.72 -16.07 19.53
C PHE A 240 7.93 -16.81 20.07
N ASN A 241 8.38 -17.80 19.32
CA ASN A 241 9.57 -18.53 19.66
C ASN A 241 10.79 -17.61 19.62
N ARG A 242 11.54 -17.54 20.72
CA ARG A 242 12.67 -16.62 20.81
C ARG A 242 13.76 -16.93 19.78
N SER A 243 14.07 -18.20 19.50
CA SER A 243 15.15 -18.51 18.57
C SER A 243 14.82 -18.06 17.16
N ASP A 244 13.54 -18.13 16.80
CA ASP A 244 13.07 -17.74 15.47
C ASP A 244 13.15 -16.20 15.35
N VAL A 245 12.70 -15.47 16.37
CA VAL A 245 12.84 -14.00 16.41
C VAL A 245 14.31 -13.58 16.40
N GLN A 246 15.20 -14.28 17.12
CA GLN A 246 16.63 -13.97 17.11
C GLN A 246 17.29 -14.22 15.74
N ALA A 247 16.74 -15.11 14.92
CA ALA A 247 17.32 -15.46 13.63
C ALA A 247 17.14 -14.36 12.59
N ILE A 248 16.12 -13.50 12.75
CA ILE A 248 15.76 -12.45 11.79
C ILE A 248 16.23 -11.05 12.21
N LEU A 249 16.75 -10.90 13.44
CA LEU A 249 17.15 -9.61 13.98
C LEU A 249 18.65 -9.32 13.82
N GLU A 250 18.94 -8.05 13.51
CA GLU A 250 20.29 -7.51 13.56
C GLU A 250 20.59 -6.82 14.90
N VAL A 251 21.87 -6.66 15.24
CA VAL A 251 22.27 -5.99 16.48
C VAL A 251 22.07 -4.47 16.33
N GLY A 252 21.17 -3.90 17.12
CA GLY A 252 20.91 -2.47 17.13
C GLY A 252 19.55 -2.13 17.73
N GLU A 253 19.13 -0.88 17.56
CA GLU A 253 17.73 -0.49 17.69
C GLU A 253 17.02 -0.85 16.38
N VAL A 254 15.91 -1.58 16.50
CA VAL A 254 15.13 -2.08 15.37
C VAL A 254 13.66 -1.83 15.70
N GLU A 255 12.93 -1.29 14.73
CA GLU A 255 11.48 -1.19 14.79
C GLU A 255 10.88 -2.54 14.40
N LEU A 256 9.91 -3.02 15.19
CA LEU A 256 9.31 -4.33 14.99
C LEU A 256 7.82 -4.22 14.72
N THR A 257 7.35 -5.05 13.80
CA THR A 257 5.95 -5.09 13.36
C THR A 257 5.33 -6.44 13.70
N VAL A 258 4.10 -6.39 14.23
CA VAL A 258 3.23 -7.54 14.40
C VAL A 258 1.93 -7.24 13.67
N THR A 259 1.55 -8.14 12.77
CA THR A 259 0.30 -8.07 12.02
C THR A 259 -0.65 -9.16 12.50
N GLY A 260 -1.94 -8.98 12.23
CA GLY A 260 -3.01 -9.90 12.57
C GLY A 260 -4.32 -9.47 11.90
N GLN A 261 -5.31 -10.34 11.97
CA GLN A 261 -6.66 -10.12 11.47
C GLN A 261 -7.67 -10.41 12.57
N LEU A 262 -8.78 -9.69 12.53
CA LEU A 262 -9.99 -10.06 13.24
C LEU A 262 -10.72 -11.17 12.47
N LEU A 263 -11.59 -11.89 13.15
CA LEU A 263 -12.39 -12.98 12.59
C LEU A 263 -13.34 -12.52 11.46
N ASP A 264 -13.63 -11.22 11.38
CA ASP A 264 -14.44 -10.62 10.33
C ASP A 264 -13.63 -10.21 9.07
N GLY A 265 -12.30 -10.34 9.13
CA GLY A 265 -11.37 -10.01 8.04
C GLY A 265 -10.77 -8.61 8.07
N THR A 266 -11.06 -7.80 9.11
CA THR A 266 -10.39 -6.53 9.43
C THR A 266 -8.95 -6.75 9.90
#